data_AF-A0A937HJC5-F1
#
_entry.id   AF-A0A937HJC5-F1
#
_cell.length_a   1.000
_cell.length_b   1.000
_cell.length_c   1.000
_cell.angle_alpha   90.00
_cell.angle_beta   90.00
_cell.angle_gamma   90.00
#
_symmetry.space_group_name_H-M   'P 1'
#
loop_
_entity.id
_entity.type
_entity.pdbx_description
1 polymer ?
#
loop_
_entity_poly.entity_id
_entity_poly.type
_entity_poly.pdbx_seq_one_letter_code
_entity_poly.pdbx_strand_id
1 'polypeptide(L)'
;PNKVVWVESESPKIGQLFVPQHLHHALRGADSIRLSAPIEARVAHSIADYQDWFDQPDAIRERLERLTYRHGHEVIGRWLSLLDARDWQGLVRALLVEHYDPAYAGSAAAYGWDQGEPLALSDLSSARIEKEARDTLNRFS
;
A
#
# COMPACT_ATOMS: atom_id res chain seq x y z
N PRO A 1 -29.85 -5.15 2.11
CA PRO A 1 -28.54 -5.41 2.78
C PRO A 1 -28.43 -4.55 4.04
N ASN A 2 -28.34 -5.16 5.23
CA ASN A 2 -28.47 -4.44 6.53
C ASN A 2 -27.14 -4.43 7.34
N LYS A 3 -26.01 -4.71 6.68
CA LYS A 3 -24.69 -4.69 7.32
C LYS A 3 -23.79 -3.76 6.53
N VAL A 4 -22.97 -3.01 7.24
CA VAL A 4 -21.88 -2.22 6.66
C VAL A 4 -20.91 -3.15 5.95
N VAL A 5 -20.49 -2.75 4.75
CA VAL A 5 -19.47 -3.44 3.97
C VAL A 5 -18.26 -2.53 3.89
N TRP A 6 -17.13 -3.03 4.36
CA TRP A 6 -15.84 -2.34 4.25
C TRP A 6 -15.17 -2.76 2.96
N VAL A 7 -14.59 -1.79 2.26
CA VAL A 7 -13.78 -1.99 1.07
C VAL A 7 -12.51 -1.14 1.19
N GLU A 8 -11.45 -1.57 0.54
CA GLU A 8 -10.26 -0.74 0.37
C GLU A 8 -10.51 0.34 -0.69
N SER A 9 -9.53 1.21 -0.90
CA SER A 9 -9.51 2.22 -1.97
C SER A 9 -9.31 1.59 -3.35
N GLU A 10 -10.20 0.63 -3.68
CA GLU A 10 -10.10 -0.27 -4.81
C GLU A 10 -10.12 0.48 -6.13
N SER A 11 -9.19 0.11 -7.00
CA SER A 11 -9.18 0.54 -8.39
C SER A 11 -10.40 -0.08 -9.12
N PRO A 12 -10.94 0.59 -10.15
CA PRO A 12 -11.99 -0.01 -11.00
C PRO A 12 -11.52 -1.28 -11.73
N LYS A 13 -10.21 -1.56 -11.73
CA LYS A 13 -9.58 -2.72 -12.34
C LYS A 13 -8.56 -3.37 -11.40
N ILE A 14 -8.66 -4.68 -11.22
CA ILE A 14 -7.71 -5.53 -10.49
C ILE A 14 -7.24 -6.64 -11.44
N GLY A 15 -6.01 -6.55 -11.94
CA GLY A 15 -5.52 -7.50 -12.96
C GLY A 15 -6.38 -7.47 -14.22
N GLN A 16 -7.11 -8.56 -14.50
CA GLN A 16 -8.06 -8.64 -15.62
C GLN A 16 -9.53 -8.49 -15.18
N LEU A 17 -9.79 -8.30 -13.88
CA LEU A 17 -11.11 -8.14 -13.31
C LEU A 17 -11.50 -6.66 -13.27
N PHE A 18 -12.78 -6.38 -13.55
CA PHE A 18 -13.33 -5.03 -13.54
C PHE A 18 -14.48 -4.94 -12.55
N VAL A 19 -14.44 -3.93 -11.68
CA VAL A 19 -15.56 -3.59 -10.82
C VAL A 19 -16.64 -2.95 -11.69
N PRO A 20 -17.92 -3.39 -11.61
CA PRO A 20 -19.00 -2.75 -12.35
C PRO A 20 -19.02 -1.25 -12.10
N GLN A 21 -19.10 -0.45 -13.18
CA GLN A 21 -18.93 1.01 -13.10
C GLN A 21 -19.89 1.67 -12.09
N HIS A 22 -21.14 1.22 -12.03
CA HIS A 22 -22.12 1.73 -11.08
C HIS A 22 -21.76 1.42 -9.62
N LEU A 23 -21.18 0.24 -9.36
CA LEU A 23 -20.69 -0.10 -8.03
C LEU A 23 -19.50 0.77 -7.65
N HIS A 24 -18.51 0.89 -8.54
CA HIS A 24 -17.33 1.73 -8.29
C HIS A 24 -17.72 3.20 -8.04
N HIS A 25 -18.69 3.73 -8.78
CA HIS A 25 -19.21 5.08 -8.55
C HIS A 25 -19.88 5.21 -7.17
N ALA A 26 -20.65 4.21 -6.73
CA ALA A 26 -21.24 4.20 -5.40
C ALA A 26 -20.17 4.14 -4.30
N LEU A 27 -19.11 3.34 -4.47
CA LEU A 27 -17.99 3.27 -3.53
C LEU A 27 -17.31 4.63 -3.37
N ARG A 28 -17.14 5.39 -4.47
CA ARG A 28 -16.54 6.74 -4.45
C ARG A 28 -17.34 7.78 -3.66
N GLY A 29 -18.64 7.54 -3.45
CA GLY A 29 -19.50 8.41 -2.66
C GLY A 29 -19.65 7.98 -1.20
N ALA A 30 -19.04 6.87 -0.79
CA ALA A 30 -19.14 6.37 0.58
C ALA A 30 -18.19 7.14 1.52
N ASP A 31 -18.52 7.11 2.82
CA ASP A 31 -17.59 7.56 3.85
C ASP A 31 -16.28 6.75 3.76
N SER A 32 -15.16 7.44 3.89
CA SER A 32 -13.83 6.82 3.78
C SER A 32 -12.91 7.29 4.89
N ILE A 33 -11.96 6.43 5.25
CA ILE A 33 -10.92 6.69 6.23
C ILE A 33 -9.58 6.60 5.52
N ARG A 34 -8.74 7.62 5.73
CA ARG A 34 -7.40 7.69 5.18
C ARG A 34 -6.37 7.33 6.25
N LEU A 35 -5.89 6.09 6.18
CA LEU A 35 -4.85 5.60 7.08
C LEU A 35 -3.50 6.24 6.77
N SER A 36 -2.75 6.61 7.81
CA SER A 36 -1.34 6.98 7.70
C SER A 36 -0.53 6.39 8.86
N ALA A 37 0.74 6.10 8.61
CA ALA A 37 1.69 5.60 9.61
C ALA A 37 3.10 6.10 9.28
N PRO A 38 3.98 6.28 10.29
CA PRO A 38 5.38 6.63 10.06
C PRO A 38 6.08 5.64 9.11
N ILE A 39 6.98 6.15 8.27
CA ILE A 39 7.74 5.32 7.32
C ILE A 39 8.42 4.14 8.00
N GLU A 40 8.98 4.32 9.20
CA GLU A 40 9.64 3.25 9.96
C GLU A 40 8.68 2.11 10.30
N ALA A 41 7.45 2.44 10.72
CA ALA A 41 6.43 1.46 11.04
C ALA A 41 6.01 0.67 9.78
N ARG A 42 5.85 1.36 8.65
CA ARG A 42 5.51 0.72 7.36
C ARG A 42 6.62 -0.21 6.89
N VAL A 43 7.89 0.21 6.96
CA VAL A 43 9.03 -0.61 6.57
C VAL A 43 9.11 -1.86 7.45
N ALA A 44 9.03 -1.71 8.76
CA ALA A 44 9.07 -2.86 9.69
C ALA A 44 7.92 -3.84 9.44
N HIS A 45 6.71 -3.32 9.24
CA HIS A 45 5.52 -4.12 8.93
C HIS A 45 5.66 -4.88 7.60
N SER A 46 6.06 -4.19 6.52
CA SER A 46 6.27 -4.83 5.22
C SER A 46 7.40 -5.87 5.24
N ILE A 47 8.47 -5.66 6.01
CA ILE A 47 9.51 -6.67 6.16
C ILE A 47 8.97 -7.93 6.84
N ALA A 48 8.18 -7.78 7.90
CA ALA A 48 7.59 -8.91 8.61
C ALA A 48 6.68 -9.74 7.70
N ASP A 49 5.85 -9.09 6.88
CA ASP A 49 4.91 -9.76 5.98
C ASP A 49 5.58 -10.46 4.79
N TYR A 50 6.74 -9.96 4.36
CA TYR A 50 7.42 -10.43 3.15
C TYR A 50 8.76 -11.13 3.43
N GLN A 51 9.06 -11.51 4.67
CA GLN A 51 10.32 -12.14 5.05
C GLN A 51 10.67 -13.39 4.20
N ASP A 52 9.66 -14.17 3.79
CA ASP A 52 9.84 -15.39 2.98
C ASP A 52 10.41 -15.10 1.57
N TRP A 53 10.36 -13.84 1.12
CA TRP A 53 10.94 -13.42 -0.15
C TRP A 53 12.46 -13.20 -0.06
N PHE A 54 13.02 -13.03 1.14
CA PHE A 54 14.44 -12.64 1.30
C PHE A 54 15.40 -13.76 0.89
N ASP A 55 14.92 -14.99 0.83
CA ASP A 55 15.67 -16.15 0.32
C ASP A 55 15.57 -16.31 -1.21
N GLN A 56 14.90 -15.38 -1.91
CA GLN A 56 14.67 -15.39 -3.35
C GLN A 56 15.17 -14.12 -4.06
N PRO A 57 16.44 -13.69 -3.86
CA PRO A 57 16.94 -12.42 -4.38
C PRO A 57 16.89 -12.33 -5.91
N ASP A 58 17.11 -13.44 -6.64
CA ASP A 58 17.03 -13.45 -8.10
C ASP A 58 15.61 -13.16 -8.59
N ALA A 59 14.61 -13.71 -7.91
CA ALA A 59 13.21 -13.47 -8.21
C ALA A 59 12.80 -12.01 -7.92
N ILE A 60 13.40 -11.39 -6.89
CA ILE A 60 13.22 -9.97 -6.59
C ILE A 60 13.88 -9.11 -7.68
N ARG A 61 15.12 -9.43 -8.06
CA ARG A 61 15.87 -8.75 -9.12
C ARG A 61 15.08 -8.69 -10.43
N GLU A 62 14.56 -9.83 -10.91
CA GLU A 62 13.75 -9.88 -12.13
C GLU A 62 12.52 -8.96 -12.05
N ARG A 63 11.89 -8.84 -10.87
CA ARG A 63 10.75 -7.96 -10.66
C ARG A 63 11.15 -6.49 -10.65
N LEU A 64 12.27 -6.14 -10.02
CA LEU A 64 12.80 -4.78 -10.01
C LEU A 64 13.20 -4.33 -11.42
N GLU A 65 13.84 -5.19 -12.20
CA GLU A 65 14.25 -4.87 -13.57
C GLU A 65 13.05 -4.58 -14.48
N ARG A 66 11.90 -5.23 -14.26
CA ARG A 66 10.65 -4.89 -14.98
C ARG A 66 10.14 -3.49 -14.69
N LEU A 67 10.58 -2.83 -13.62
CA LEU A 67 10.20 -1.45 -13.30
C LEU A 67 11.08 -0.40 -13.99
N THR A 68 12.09 -0.82 -14.76
CA THR A 68 13.00 0.09 -15.48
C THR A 68 12.27 1.06 -16.42
N TYR A 69 11.20 0.61 -17.09
CA TYR A 69 10.44 1.50 -17.98
C TYR A 69 9.81 2.69 -17.26
N ARG A 70 9.55 2.56 -15.94
CA ARG A 70 8.91 3.60 -15.12
C ARG A 70 9.94 4.49 -14.43
N HIS A 71 11.03 3.90 -13.92
CA HIS A 71 11.97 4.60 -13.04
C HIS A 71 13.34 4.88 -13.66
N GLY A 72 13.63 4.29 -14.81
CA GLY A 72 14.92 4.39 -15.48
C GLY A 72 16.01 3.52 -14.85
N HIS A 73 17.10 3.33 -15.59
CA HIS A 73 18.19 2.43 -15.20
C HIS A 73 18.93 2.88 -13.94
N GLU A 74 19.06 4.18 -13.69
CA GLU A 74 19.77 4.72 -12.53
C GLU A 74 19.10 4.33 -11.22
N VAL A 75 17.79 4.58 -11.11
CA VAL A 75 17.00 4.26 -9.91
C VAL A 75 16.97 2.75 -9.67
N ILE A 76 16.73 1.97 -10.74
CA ILE A 76 16.76 0.50 -10.63
C ILE A 76 18.15 0.00 -10.22
N GLY A 77 19.23 0.56 -10.76
CA GLY A 77 20.59 0.22 -10.35
C GLY A 77 20.84 0.43 -8.86
N ARG A 78 20.32 1.54 -8.30
CA ARG A 78 20.39 1.79 -6.85
C ARG A 78 19.60 0.76 -6.04
N TRP A 79 18.40 0.40 -6.46
CA TRP A 79 17.62 -0.63 -5.77
C TRP A 79 18.27 -2.02 -5.85
N LEU A 80 18.84 -2.37 -7.00
CA LEU A 80 19.61 -3.61 -7.17
C LEU A 80 20.86 -3.62 -6.27
N SER A 81 21.50 -2.48 -6.07
CA SER A 81 22.64 -2.37 -5.14
C SER A 81 22.23 -2.62 -3.69
N LEU A 82 21.04 -2.15 -3.28
CA LEU A 82 20.46 -2.44 -1.96
C LEU A 82 20.12 -3.93 -1.81
N LEU A 83 19.56 -4.53 -2.86
CA LEU A 83 19.28 -5.97 -2.91
C LEU A 83 20.57 -6.80 -2.78
N ASP A 84 21.62 -6.45 -3.51
CA ASP A 84 22.92 -7.13 -3.47
C ASP A 84 23.60 -7.03 -2.11
N ALA A 85 23.45 -5.89 -1.44
CA ALA A 85 23.90 -5.68 -0.07
C ALA A 85 23.01 -6.38 0.99
N ARG A 86 21.89 -7.00 0.58
CA ARG A 86 20.83 -7.52 1.48
C ARG A 86 20.31 -6.46 2.46
N ASP A 87 20.34 -5.18 2.06
CA ASP A 87 19.76 -4.09 2.82
C ASP A 87 18.24 -4.03 2.56
N TRP A 88 17.52 -4.94 3.21
CA TRP A 88 16.06 -5.05 3.08
C TRP A 88 15.34 -3.82 3.59
N GLN A 89 15.85 -3.19 4.66
CA GLN A 89 15.27 -1.95 5.19
C GLN A 89 15.39 -0.81 4.20
N GLY A 90 16.58 -0.61 3.62
CA GLY A 90 16.82 0.37 2.58
C GLY A 90 15.98 0.11 1.33
N LEU A 91 15.94 -1.14 0.85
CA LEU A 91 15.18 -1.52 -0.33
C LEU A 91 13.68 -1.30 -0.15
N VAL A 92 13.09 -1.80 0.94
CA VAL A 92 11.65 -1.66 1.22
C VAL A 92 11.29 -0.19 1.39
N ARG A 93 12.11 0.61 2.10
CA ARG A 93 11.89 2.06 2.20
C ARG A 93 11.86 2.72 0.84
N ALA A 94 12.86 2.43 -0.01
CA ALA A 94 12.96 3.03 -1.34
C ALA A 94 11.73 2.67 -2.18
N LEU A 95 11.31 1.40 -2.19
CA LEU A 95 10.10 0.97 -2.90
C LEU A 95 8.84 1.67 -2.38
N LEU A 96 8.67 1.79 -1.06
CA LEU A 96 7.52 2.48 -0.48
C LEU A 96 7.47 3.94 -0.92
N VAL A 97 8.56 4.68 -0.76
CA VAL A 97 8.60 6.13 -0.99
C VAL A 97 8.63 6.50 -2.47
N GLU A 98 9.35 5.74 -3.28
CA GLU A 98 9.64 6.12 -4.67
C GLU A 98 8.70 5.44 -5.68
N HIS A 99 8.09 4.31 -5.32
CA HIS A 99 7.19 3.58 -6.22
C HIS A 99 5.74 3.56 -5.73
N TYR A 100 5.49 3.13 -4.50
CA TYR A 100 4.13 2.90 -4.01
C TYR A 100 3.43 4.20 -3.58
N ASP A 101 4.08 5.04 -2.79
CA ASP A 101 3.49 6.30 -2.30
C ASP A 101 3.02 7.21 -3.46
N PRO A 102 3.83 7.46 -4.52
CA PRO A 102 3.37 8.27 -5.65
C PRO A 102 2.24 7.61 -6.43
N ALA A 103 2.28 6.27 -6.59
CA ALA A 103 1.24 5.53 -7.29
C ALA A 103 -0.11 5.59 -6.53
N TYR A 104 -0.08 5.39 -5.22
CA TYR A 104 -1.27 5.49 -4.38
C TYR A 104 -1.80 6.92 -4.28
N ALA A 105 -0.92 7.93 -4.18
CA ALA A 105 -1.34 9.33 -4.19
C ALA A 105 -2.06 9.71 -5.49
N GLY A 106 -1.54 9.26 -6.65
CA GLY A 106 -2.18 9.46 -7.95
C GLY A 106 -3.56 8.80 -8.03
N SER A 107 -3.67 7.56 -7.58
CA SER A 107 -4.97 6.84 -7.53
C SER A 107 -5.96 7.53 -6.58
N ALA A 108 -5.50 7.91 -5.38
CA ALA A 108 -6.33 8.56 -4.38
C ALA A 108 -6.91 9.88 -4.88
N ALA A 109 -6.08 10.72 -5.50
CA ALA A 109 -6.53 11.99 -6.10
C ALA A 109 -7.50 11.77 -7.27
N ALA A 110 -7.27 10.75 -8.11
CA ALA A 110 -8.12 10.47 -9.27
C ALA A 110 -9.54 10.04 -8.87
N TYR A 111 -9.69 9.35 -7.74
CA TYR A 111 -10.97 8.79 -7.32
C TYR A 111 -11.61 9.49 -6.12
N GLY A 112 -10.88 10.39 -5.43
CA GLY A 112 -11.36 11.16 -4.28
C GLY A 112 -11.08 10.51 -2.93
N TRP A 113 -10.26 9.45 -2.89
CA TRP A 113 -9.91 8.73 -1.65
C TRP A 113 -9.04 9.55 -0.70
N ASP A 114 -8.39 10.60 -1.21
CA ASP A 114 -7.59 11.52 -0.42
C ASP A 114 -8.43 12.43 0.48
N GLN A 115 -9.74 12.53 0.25
CA GLN A 115 -10.68 13.30 1.07
C GLN A 115 -11.22 12.53 2.30
N GLY A 116 -10.82 11.26 2.47
CA GLY A 116 -11.22 10.45 3.61
C GLY A 116 -10.75 11.02 4.94
N GLU A 117 -11.49 10.72 6.01
CA GLU A 117 -11.15 11.16 7.36
C GLU A 117 -9.79 10.60 7.77
N PRO A 118 -8.82 11.45 8.18
CA PRO A 118 -7.49 10.99 8.50
C PRO A 118 -7.50 10.15 9.78
N LEU A 119 -6.92 8.95 9.71
CA LEU A 119 -6.63 8.10 10.86
C LEU A 119 -5.13 7.82 10.91
N ALA A 120 -4.43 8.54 11.78
CA ALA A 120 -2.99 8.40 11.95
C ALA A 120 -2.67 7.35 13.01
N LEU A 121 -1.92 6.33 12.60
CA LEU A 121 -1.41 5.28 13.46
C LEU A 121 0.03 5.61 13.88
N SER A 122 0.33 5.50 15.18
CA SER A 122 1.69 5.70 15.70
C SER A 122 2.65 4.58 15.28
N ASP A 123 2.11 3.38 15.09
CA ASP A 123 2.80 2.15 14.72
C ASP A 123 1.80 1.18 14.05
N LEU A 124 2.33 0.10 13.49
CA LEU A 124 1.55 -0.96 12.84
C LEU A 124 1.65 -2.28 13.62
N SER A 125 1.71 -2.22 14.95
CA SER A 125 1.62 -3.42 15.78
C SER A 125 0.22 -4.03 15.68
N SER A 126 0.12 -5.36 15.76
CA SER A 126 -1.16 -6.07 15.70
C SER A 126 -2.15 -5.54 16.74
N ALA A 127 -1.69 -5.27 17.98
CA ALA A 127 -2.52 -4.72 19.04
C ALA A 127 -3.08 -3.33 18.71
N ARG A 128 -2.27 -2.46 18.09
CA ARG A 128 -2.73 -1.14 17.63
C ARG A 128 -3.75 -1.28 16.51
N ILE A 129 -3.44 -2.09 15.50
CA ILE A 129 -4.34 -2.33 14.35
C ILE A 129 -5.69 -2.87 14.85
N GLU A 130 -5.70 -3.88 15.71
CA GLU A 130 -6.92 -4.48 16.27
C GLU A 130 -7.76 -3.46 17.06
N LYS A 131 -7.11 -2.60 17.85
CA LYS A 131 -7.78 -1.57 18.62
C LYS A 131 -8.45 -0.55 17.69
N GLU A 132 -7.70 0.02 16.74
CA GLU A 132 -8.19 1.08 15.86
C GLU A 132 -9.26 0.54 14.90
N ALA A 133 -9.12 -0.72 14.45
CA ALA A 133 -10.16 -1.41 13.69
C ALA A 133 -11.46 -1.54 14.51
N ARG A 134 -11.38 -1.92 15.79
CA ARG A 134 -12.55 -2.03 16.66
C ARG A 134 -13.21 -0.68 16.91
N ASP A 135 -12.42 0.35 17.21
CA ASP A 135 -12.93 1.72 17.44
C ASP A 135 -13.60 2.27 16.18
N THR A 136 -13.00 2.00 15.02
CA THR A 136 -13.57 2.31 13.70
C THR A 136 -14.88 1.58 13.46
N LEU A 137 -14.94 0.26 13.69
CA LEU A 137 -16.17 -0.52 13.50
C LEU A 137 -17.32 -0.01 14.37
N ASN A 138 -17.05 0.37 15.61
CA ASN A 138 -18.04 0.93 16.53
C ASN A 138 -18.59 2.30 16.08
N ARG A 139 -17.83 3.05 15.27
CA ARG A 139 -18.26 4.36 14.76
C ARG A 139 -19.28 4.26 13.63
N PHE A 140 -19.19 3.20 12.82
CA PHE A 140 -20.05 2.99 11.64
C PHE A 140 -21.13 1.92 11.85
N SER A 141 -21.18 1.27 13.02
CA SER A 141 -22.24 0.33 13.41
C SER A 141 -23.41 1.05 14.08
#